data_AF-A0A7C7Q5R3-F1
#
_entry.id   AF-A0A7C7Q5R3-F1
#
_cell.length_a   1.000
_cell.length_b   1.000
_cell.length_c   1.000
_cell.angle_alpha   90.00
_cell.angle_beta   90.00
_cell.angle_gamma   90.00
#
_symmetry.space_group_name_H-M   'P 1'
#
loop_
_entity.id
_entity.type
_entity.pdbx_description
1 polymer ?
#
loop_
_entity_poly.entity_id
_entity_poly.type
_entity_poly.pdbx_seq_one_letter_code
_entity_poly.pdbx_strand_id
1 'polypeptide(L)'
;ETPQQVTQDLIFPPNLHLLFRDRGRLVKNASLKKVRVTIQGSVTAPIRTIFEGFEPGEVNLGGATEQERNTRFWRRGVRTRIREVYPQWWGAKGDGKADDTDALQCAIDAASNVFLPFGSYRITRPLDITNKRDGFRLMGYSRYPEGRGSEIIADTGGVALDLTGSTLVTIEDISIRSGNTAPSTVGILMGREQVYRFCGHNSLARVRIALRSNMKANGGRGTVGIYNSEAEECIMTDCFIYADVPLVLTTGNPYGIAWPHRRYDSMGSMSTVTLLRCSFMTFLGPAIHLVNAVSIQFIGCNLYALKRPPDSPIVRHRIEKTQWAIKVEGRFAMNISFRGHIEQWHKLLHVATRMIGCRFEGDMTGISSHSSPLIFVDGSGSNPARLEHCTFNIRGFEEFFQRGKDTSHVYLKVSGKNAQGVIGCTFHVHKGQSFEIDTGVFQGNMIYSSDPNTVIKINPRVRRPSYVLCSPAGIEVVGTRSPSKHR
;
A
#
# COMPACT_ATOMS: atom_id res chain seq x y z
N GLU A 1 42.66 20.23 0.23
CA GLU A 1 42.19 20.87 1.48
C GLU A 1 42.20 19.89 2.64
N THR A 2 42.62 20.35 3.82
CA THR A 2 42.69 19.57 5.06
C THR A 2 41.30 19.46 5.69
N PRO A 3 40.90 18.29 6.25
CA PRO A 3 39.67 18.18 7.02
C PRO A 3 39.63 19.19 8.18
N GLN A 4 38.48 19.82 8.41
CA GLN A 4 38.28 20.76 9.51
C GLN A 4 37.65 20.04 10.70
N GLN A 5 38.32 20.08 11.84
CA GLN A 5 37.82 19.53 13.10
C GLN A 5 36.72 20.42 13.67
N VAL A 6 35.58 19.82 14.01
CA VAL A 6 34.46 20.46 14.68
C VAL A 6 34.53 20.13 16.17
N THR A 7 34.93 21.12 16.96
CA THR A 7 35.16 21.00 18.41
C THR A 7 34.05 21.59 19.27
N GLN A 8 33.08 22.26 18.64
CA GLN A 8 31.92 22.89 19.29
C GLN A 8 30.80 23.07 18.26
N ASP A 9 29.63 23.50 18.72
CA ASP A 9 28.51 23.82 17.84
C ASP A 9 28.88 24.91 16.82
N LEU A 10 28.49 24.71 15.56
CA LEU A 10 28.73 25.65 14.46
C LEU A 10 27.41 26.10 13.84
N ILE A 11 27.33 27.40 13.56
CA ILE A 11 26.21 28.00 12.82
C ILE A 11 26.80 28.77 11.64
N PHE A 12 26.49 28.30 10.43
CA PHE A 12 26.85 28.96 9.18
C PHE A 12 25.64 29.77 8.69
N PRO A 13 25.74 31.12 8.65
CA PRO A 13 24.60 31.99 8.42
C PRO A 13 24.12 31.98 6.96
N PRO A 14 22.91 32.53 6.66
CA PRO A 14 22.30 32.42 5.33
C PRO A 14 23.08 33.10 4.19
N ASN A 15 23.95 34.06 4.51
CA ASN A 15 24.78 34.80 3.57
C ASN A 15 26.12 34.13 3.26
N LEU A 16 26.43 32.99 3.88
CA LEU A 16 27.66 32.26 3.65
C LEU A 16 27.45 31.12 2.63
N HIS A 17 28.39 30.98 1.68
CA HIS A 17 28.44 29.82 0.80
C HIS A 17 29.53 28.86 1.27
N LEU A 18 29.16 27.60 1.53
CA LEU A 18 30.12 26.54 1.83
C LEU A 18 30.46 25.76 0.56
N LEU A 19 31.73 25.77 0.20
CA LEU A 19 32.26 25.07 -0.97
C LEU A 19 33.24 24.00 -0.51
N PHE A 20 32.89 22.74 -0.70
CA PHE A 20 33.75 21.60 -0.38
C PHE A 20 34.53 21.18 -1.62
N ARG A 21 35.86 21.36 -1.64
CA ARG A 21 36.74 20.95 -2.76
C ARG A 21 37.62 19.77 -2.36
N ASP A 22 38.18 19.07 -3.35
CA ASP A 22 39.17 17.99 -3.17
C ASP A 22 38.80 16.98 -2.06
N ARG A 23 39.50 17.02 -0.92
CA ARG A 23 39.30 16.21 0.30
C ARG A 23 38.70 17.00 1.47
N GLY A 24 38.31 18.26 1.26
CA GLY A 24 37.71 19.12 2.27
C GLY A 24 36.43 18.50 2.84
N ARG A 25 36.32 18.49 4.16
CA ARG A 25 35.21 17.92 4.95
C ARG A 25 35.23 18.45 6.37
N LEU A 26 34.08 18.44 7.03
CA LEU A 26 33.97 18.62 8.47
C LEU A 26 34.10 17.26 9.17
N VAL A 27 34.86 17.20 10.24
CA VAL A 27 35.11 16.00 11.04
C VAL A 27 34.71 16.29 12.47
N LYS A 28 33.77 15.52 13.03
CA LYS A 28 33.43 15.63 14.45
C LYS A 28 34.64 15.24 15.29
N ASN A 29 34.96 16.04 16.30
CA ASN A 29 35.96 15.64 17.27
C ASN A 29 35.44 14.42 18.06
N ALA A 30 36.19 13.32 18.02
CA ALA A 30 35.82 12.05 18.65
C ALA A 30 35.62 12.14 20.18
N SER A 31 36.14 13.18 20.86
CA SER A 31 35.90 13.38 22.28
C SER A 31 34.51 13.95 22.60
N LEU A 32 33.81 14.52 21.61
CA LEU A 32 32.49 15.09 21.80
C LEU A 32 31.43 14.00 21.73
N LYS A 33 30.62 13.89 22.80
CA LYS A 33 29.43 13.04 22.78
C LYS A 33 28.38 13.54 21.78
N LYS A 34 28.18 14.85 21.71
CA LYS A 34 27.23 15.49 20.81
C LYS A 34 27.78 16.82 20.31
N VAL A 35 27.52 17.14 19.04
CA VAL A 35 27.79 18.46 18.46
C VAL A 35 26.72 18.80 17.44
N ARG A 36 26.46 20.08 17.23
CA ARG A 36 25.50 20.55 16.23
C ARG A 36 26.18 21.41 15.16
N VAL A 37 25.93 21.08 13.90
CA VAL A 37 26.32 21.89 12.75
C VAL A 37 25.05 22.35 12.03
N THR A 38 24.77 23.65 12.08
CA THR A 38 23.62 24.26 11.41
C THR A 38 24.11 25.07 10.22
N ILE A 39 23.70 24.72 9.01
CA ILE A 39 24.04 25.44 7.78
C ILE A 39 22.77 26.04 7.19
N GLN A 40 22.68 27.37 7.27
CA GLN A 40 21.56 28.15 6.74
C GLN A 40 21.86 28.73 5.35
N GLY A 41 23.13 28.78 4.99
CA GLY A 41 23.63 29.21 3.69
C GLY A 41 23.51 28.15 2.59
N SER A 42 24.09 28.41 1.42
CA SER A 42 24.15 27.42 0.32
C SER A 42 25.39 26.52 0.44
N VAL A 43 25.27 25.28 -0.02
CA VAL A 43 26.35 24.29 -0.04
C VAL A 43 26.59 23.82 -1.47
N THR A 44 27.85 23.80 -1.90
CA THR A 44 28.30 23.10 -3.09
C THR A 44 29.30 22.04 -2.66
N ALA A 45 29.00 20.79 -2.94
CA ALA A 45 29.87 19.67 -2.59
C ALA A 45 29.78 18.53 -3.63
N PRO A 46 30.89 17.82 -3.89
CA PRO A 46 30.85 16.56 -4.63
C PRO A 46 30.07 15.48 -3.85
N ILE A 47 29.61 14.45 -4.56
CA ILE A 47 28.95 13.27 -3.96
C ILE A 47 30.02 12.36 -3.34
N ARG A 48 30.49 12.74 -2.15
CA ARG A 48 31.42 12.01 -1.29
C ARG A 48 31.25 12.46 0.15
N THR A 49 31.95 11.82 1.08
CA THR A 49 31.93 12.21 2.50
C THR A 49 32.41 13.65 2.66
N ILE A 50 31.55 14.49 3.24
CA ILE A 50 31.85 15.87 3.66
C ILE A 50 31.51 16.12 5.14
N PHE A 51 30.77 15.22 5.77
CA PHE A 51 30.53 15.16 7.21
C PHE A 51 31.01 13.79 7.70
N GLU A 52 32.10 13.77 8.47
CA GLU A 52 32.70 12.55 9.02
C GLU A 52 32.49 12.48 10.53
N GLY A 53 31.99 11.33 11.01
CA GLY A 53 31.77 11.06 12.43
C GLY A 53 30.52 11.70 13.04
N PHE A 54 29.66 12.33 12.23
CA PHE A 54 28.40 12.91 12.70
C PHE A 54 27.29 11.87 12.76
N GLU A 55 26.52 11.91 13.84
CA GLU A 55 25.37 11.05 14.09
C GLU A 55 24.05 11.67 13.59
N PRO A 56 22.97 10.87 13.46
CA PRO A 56 21.65 11.38 13.10
C PRO A 56 21.20 12.58 13.95
N GLY A 57 20.74 13.64 13.27
CA GLY A 57 20.31 14.90 13.89
C GLY A 57 21.42 15.87 14.31
N GLU A 58 22.70 15.56 14.11
CA GLU A 58 23.81 16.47 14.45
C GLU A 58 24.10 17.52 13.37
N VAL A 59 23.77 17.23 12.11
CA VAL A 59 23.91 18.18 11.00
C VAL A 59 22.53 18.62 10.54
N ASN A 60 22.32 19.94 10.46
CA ASN A 60 21.08 20.56 10.01
C ASN A 60 21.35 21.44 8.79
N LEU A 61 20.78 21.06 7.65
CA LEU A 61 20.87 21.70 6.34
C LEU A 61 19.53 22.34 5.91
N GLY A 62 18.61 22.50 6.87
CA GLY A 62 17.30 23.10 6.66
C GLY A 62 16.10 22.35 7.19
N GLY A 63 16.31 21.30 7.96
CA GLY A 63 15.26 20.75 8.81
C GLY A 63 15.35 21.34 10.20
N ALA A 64 14.35 22.09 10.68
CA ALA A 64 14.29 22.31 12.13
C ALA A 64 14.16 20.95 12.84
N THR A 65 14.97 20.75 13.89
CA THR A 65 14.75 19.65 14.82
C THR A 65 13.35 19.74 15.43
N GLU A 66 12.84 18.63 15.95
CA GLU A 66 11.51 18.60 16.59
C GLU A 66 11.35 19.68 17.68
N GLN A 67 12.41 19.91 18.46
CA GLN A 67 12.47 20.99 19.46
C GLN A 67 12.44 22.39 18.82
N GLU A 68 13.19 22.62 17.74
CA GLU A 68 13.25 23.93 17.06
C GLU A 68 11.93 24.28 16.36
N ARG A 69 11.19 23.28 15.84
CA ARG A 69 9.88 23.46 15.19
C ARG A 69 8.80 24.01 16.11
N ASN A 70 8.92 23.79 17.42
CA ASN A 70 7.95 24.29 18.41
C ASN A 70 8.29 25.71 18.90
N THR A 71 9.36 26.33 18.40
CA THR A 71 9.73 27.71 18.76
C THR A 71 9.11 28.74 17.80
N ARG A 72 8.85 29.96 18.28
CA ARG A 72 8.35 31.08 17.44
C ARG A 72 9.30 31.43 16.28
N PHE A 73 10.58 31.10 16.40
CA PHE A 73 11.62 31.43 15.43
C PHE A 73 11.46 30.66 14.10
N TRP A 74 11.05 29.38 14.15
CA TRP A 74 10.85 28.58 12.94
C TRP A 74 9.67 29.03 12.09
N ARG A 75 8.60 29.54 12.72
CA ARG A 75 7.40 30.07 12.02
C ARG A 75 7.70 31.28 11.13
N ARG A 76 8.89 31.89 11.22
CA ARG A 76 9.31 33.06 10.43
C ARG A 76 10.18 32.75 9.20
N GLY A 77 10.34 31.48 8.82
CA GLY A 77 10.76 31.12 7.46
C GLY A 77 12.27 31.03 7.22
N VAL A 78 12.97 30.18 7.97
CA VAL A 78 14.30 29.70 7.53
C VAL A 78 14.08 28.77 6.34
N ARG A 79 14.13 29.32 5.13
CA ARG A 79 14.16 28.55 3.88
C ARG A 79 15.61 28.27 3.55
N THR A 80 16.03 27.01 3.56
CA THR A 80 17.39 26.69 3.15
C THR A 80 17.53 26.68 1.64
N ARG A 81 18.72 27.06 1.17
CA ARG A 81 19.07 27.14 -0.24
C ARG A 81 19.60 25.81 -0.79
N ILE A 82 19.50 24.74 0.00
CA ILE A 82 20.00 23.41 -0.34
C ILE A 82 18.86 22.67 -1.01
N ARG A 83 19.05 22.36 -2.29
CA ARG A 83 18.03 21.69 -3.10
C ARG A 83 17.76 20.28 -2.60
N GLU A 84 18.81 19.51 -2.39
CA GLU A 84 18.79 18.13 -1.92
C GLU A 84 20.13 17.77 -1.28
N VAL A 85 20.12 16.71 -0.46
CA VAL A 85 21.33 16.16 0.18
C VAL A 85 21.50 14.70 -0.22
N TYR A 86 22.71 14.18 -0.07
CA TYR A 86 23.06 12.82 -0.47
C TYR A 86 23.58 12.04 0.75
N PRO A 87 23.15 10.79 0.97
CA PRO A 87 23.69 9.93 2.03
C PRO A 87 25.23 9.79 1.98
N GLN A 88 25.82 9.91 0.79
CA GLN A 88 27.28 9.90 0.59
C GLN A 88 27.99 11.02 1.34
N TRP A 89 27.32 12.14 1.63
CA TRP A 89 27.87 13.21 2.45
C TRP A 89 28.22 12.74 3.86
N TRP A 90 27.55 11.69 4.35
CA TRP A 90 27.81 11.00 5.62
C TRP A 90 28.47 9.63 5.44
N GLY A 91 28.97 9.32 4.24
CA GLY A 91 29.77 8.12 4.00
C GLY A 91 29.03 6.87 3.54
N ALA A 92 27.74 6.98 3.18
CA ALA A 92 27.01 5.88 2.54
C ALA A 92 27.79 5.36 1.32
N LYS A 93 27.84 4.04 1.17
CA LYS A 93 28.55 3.35 0.07
C LYS A 93 27.64 3.04 -1.10
N GLY A 94 26.41 2.58 -0.83
CA GLY A 94 25.51 2.13 -1.89
C GLY A 94 26.04 0.90 -2.64
N ASP A 95 26.88 0.07 -1.99
CA ASP A 95 27.56 -1.09 -2.59
C ASP A 95 26.81 -2.42 -2.38
N GLY A 96 25.66 -2.37 -1.71
CA GLY A 96 24.80 -3.50 -1.38
C GLY A 96 25.30 -4.36 -0.21
N LYS A 97 26.41 -3.99 0.44
CA LYS A 97 27.05 -4.76 1.51
C LYS A 97 27.20 -3.96 2.80
N ALA A 98 27.78 -2.76 2.70
CA ALA A 98 27.98 -1.88 3.83
C ALA A 98 26.63 -1.52 4.46
N ASP A 99 26.60 -1.40 5.78
CA ASP A 99 25.44 -0.87 6.48
C ASP A 99 25.40 0.65 6.29
N ASP A 100 24.46 1.11 5.47
CA ASP A 100 24.28 2.51 5.12
C ASP A 100 23.22 3.20 6.00
N THR A 101 22.71 2.51 7.04
CA THR A 101 21.59 2.99 7.89
C THR A 101 21.85 4.39 8.45
N ASP A 102 22.99 4.60 9.12
CA ASP A 102 23.25 5.86 9.81
C ASP A 102 23.49 7.00 8.81
N ALA A 103 24.17 6.74 7.70
CA ALA A 103 24.40 7.75 6.67
C ALA A 103 23.09 8.17 5.98
N LEU A 104 22.17 7.23 5.75
CA LEU A 104 20.82 7.51 5.26
C LEU A 104 20.00 8.30 6.28
N GLN A 105 20.03 7.91 7.56
CA GLN A 105 19.29 8.61 8.61
C GLN A 105 19.82 10.03 8.83
N CYS A 106 21.14 10.24 8.81
CA CYS A 106 21.75 11.56 8.85
C CYS A 106 21.24 12.46 7.71
N ALA A 107 21.13 11.94 6.49
CA ALA A 107 20.59 12.69 5.36
C ALA A 107 19.10 13.05 5.58
N ILE A 108 18.30 12.10 6.06
CA ILE A 108 16.87 12.29 6.37
C ILE A 108 16.67 13.36 7.45
N ASP A 109 17.53 13.39 8.46
CA ASP A 109 17.43 14.33 9.57
C ASP A 109 17.94 15.73 9.21
N ALA A 110 18.92 15.80 8.31
CA ALA A 110 19.56 17.05 7.93
C ALA A 110 18.70 17.94 7.02
N ALA A 111 17.85 17.37 6.16
CA ALA A 111 17.12 18.13 5.16
C ALA A 111 15.74 17.57 4.83
N SER A 112 14.91 18.39 4.19
CA SER A 112 13.58 17.99 3.69
C SER A 112 13.64 17.25 2.35
N ASN A 113 14.76 17.28 1.63
CA ASN A 113 14.92 16.60 0.33
C ASN A 113 16.20 15.76 0.35
N VAL A 114 16.05 14.45 0.18
CA VAL A 114 17.14 13.48 0.11
C VAL A 114 17.12 12.81 -1.25
N PHE A 115 18.24 12.89 -1.96
CA PHE A 115 18.46 12.18 -3.20
C PHE A 115 19.36 10.96 -2.92
N LEU A 116 18.91 9.78 -3.34
CA LEU A 116 19.70 8.55 -3.34
C LEU A 116 20.33 8.40 -4.72
N PRO A 117 21.66 8.58 -4.88
CA PRO A 117 22.34 8.21 -6.11
C PRO A 117 22.14 6.73 -6.45
N PHE A 118 22.41 6.37 -7.70
CA PHE A 118 22.42 4.99 -8.14
C PHE A 118 23.28 4.12 -7.19
N GLY A 119 22.72 3.00 -6.75
CA GLY A 119 23.39 2.10 -5.80
C GLY A 119 22.38 1.29 -4.99
N SER A 120 22.91 0.31 -4.26
CA SER A 120 22.14 -0.52 -3.33
C SER A 120 22.56 -0.20 -1.90
N TYR A 121 21.67 0.38 -1.12
CA TYR A 121 21.92 0.82 0.25
C TYR A 121 21.32 -0.17 1.23
N ARG A 122 22.15 -0.87 1.99
CA ARG A 122 21.64 -1.83 2.98
C ARG A 122 21.31 -1.11 4.28
N ILE A 123 20.10 -1.35 4.77
CA ILE A 123 19.66 -0.88 6.08
C ILE A 123 19.45 -2.07 7.02
N THR A 124 19.94 -1.95 8.25
CA THR A 124 19.80 -2.99 9.30
C THR A 124 18.82 -2.57 10.39
N ARG A 125 18.37 -1.31 10.37
CA ARG A 125 17.32 -0.76 11.24
C ARG A 125 16.31 0.03 10.39
N PRO A 126 15.06 0.19 10.86
CA PRO A 126 14.06 0.99 10.14
C PRO A 126 14.55 2.44 9.98
N LEU A 127 14.29 3.06 8.84
CA LEU A 127 14.54 4.50 8.66
C LEU A 127 13.36 5.31 9.22
N ASP A 128 13.69 6.31 10.04
CA ASP A 128 12.74 7.20 10.69
C ASP A 128 12.40 8.37 9.77
N ILE A 129 11.22 8.30 9.13
CA ILE A 129 10.61 9.39 8.36
C ILE A 129 9.33 9.84 9.07
N THR A 130 9.32 9.78 10.40
CA THR A 130 8.15 10.15 11.21
C THR A 130 8.10 11.64 11.48
N ASN A 131 6.89 12.14 11.75
CA ASN A 131 6.63 13.54 12.13
C ASN A 131 7.22 14.62 11.19
N LYS A 132 7.38 14.30 9.89
CA LYS A 132 7.71 15.26 8.83
C LYS A 132 6.46 16.06 8.51
N ARG A 133 6.29 17.21 9.17
CA ARG A 133 5.08 18.06 9.08
C ARG A 133 5.11 19.09 7.95
N ASP A 134 6.31 19.51 7.57
CA ASP A 134 6.54 20.56 6.58
C ASP A 134 6.85 19.97 5.19
N GLY A 135 6.53 18.68 5.00
CA GLY A 135 6.91 17.88 3.85
C GLY A 135 8.32 17.30 3.93
N PHE A 136 8.49 16.19 3.22
CA PHE A 136 9.77 15.50 3.06
C PHE A 136 9.77 14.77 1.72
N ARG A 137 10.92 14.73 1.04
CA ARG A 137 11.06 14.06 -0.24
C ARG A 137 12.25 13.11 -0.20
N LEU A 138 11.98 11.83 -0.49
CA LEU A 138 12.98 10.82 -0.76
C LEU A 138 12.93 10.47 -2.25
N MET A 139 14.01 10.73 -2.96
CA MET A 139 14.09 10.56 -4.41
C MET A 139 15.23 9.62 -4.78
N GLY A 140 15.08 8.88 -5.86
CA GLY A 140 16.16 8.10 -6.45
C GLY A 140 16.20 8.18 -7.97
N TYR A 141 16.92 7.22 -8.56
CA TYR A 141 16.85 6.89 -9.98
C TYR A 141 16.05 5.61 -10.16
N SER A 142 14.89 5.69 -10.81
CA SER A 142 14.12 4.49 -11.15
C SER A 142 14.64 3.84 -12.41
N ARG A 143 14.82 2.51 -12.35
CA ARG A 143 14.92 1.65 -13.54
C ARG A 143 13.82 0.59 -13.46
N TYR A 144 12.60 1.04 -13.71
CA TYR A 144 11.40 0.21 -13.69
C TYR A 144 11.41 -0.81 -14.85
N PRO A 145 10.97 -2.08 -14.64
CA PRO A 145 10.65 -2.76 -13.39
C PRO A 145 11.84 -3.55 -12.79
N GLU A 146 13.06 -3.40 -13.32
CA GLU A 146 14.21 -4.26 -12.99
C GLU A 146 14.85 -4.01 -11.61
N GLY A 147 14.48 -2.93 -10.91
CA GLY A 147 15.04 -2.59 -9.59
C GLY A 147 16.51 -2.16 -9.62
N ARG A 148 17.11 -2.01 -10.81
CA ARG A 148 18.51 -1.65 -11.03
C ARG A 148 18.75 -0.14 -10.99
N GLY A 149 18.26 0.51 -9.95
CA GLY A 149 18.32 1.97 -9.77
C GLY A 149 18.85 2.35 -8.39
N SER A 150 18.20 3.31 -7.73
CA SER A 150 18.41 3.57 -6.31
C SER A 150 17.61 2.57 -5.47
N GLU A 151 18.31 1.64 -4.83
CA GLU A 151 17.70 0.51 -4.13
C GLU A 151 18.02 0.52 -2.65
N ILE A 152 17.01 0.35 -1.80
CA ILE A 152 17.16 0.05 -0.38
C ILE A 152 17.05 -1.47 -0.19
N ILE A 153 18.10 -2.08 0.36
CA ILE A 153 18.10 -3.47 0.82
C ILE A 153 17.61 -3.46 2.28
N ALA A 154 16.36 -3.87 2.48
CA ALA A 154 15.66 -3.82 3.74
C ALA A 154 15.96 -5.08 4.59
N ASP A 155 16.90 -4.94 5.52
CA ASP A 155 17.45 -5.98 6.39
C ASP A 155 17.15 -5.70 7.88
N THR A 156 15.95 -5.16 8.17
CA THR A 156 15.59 -4.62 9.49
C THR A 156 14.87 -5.60 10.43
N GLY A 157 14.44 -6.75 9.91
CA GLY A 157 13.61 -7.73 10.62
C GLY A 157 12.16 -7.27 10.89
N GLY A 158 11.79 -6.06 10.47
CA GLY A 158 10.48 -5.45 10.70
C GLY A 158 10.12 -4.46 9.61
N VAL A 159 9.80 -3.22 9.99
CA VAL A 159 9.50 -2.12 9.05
C VAL A 159 10.78 -1.63 8.38
N ALA A 160 10.75 -1.35 7.07
CA ALA A 160 11.87 -0.71 6.38
C ALA A 160 11.80 0.82 6.51
N LEU A 161 10.69 1.44 6.09
CA LEU A 161 10.45 2.88 6.21
C LEU A 161 9.23 3.16 7.09
N ASP A 162 9.39 4.00 8.11
CA ASP A 162 8.31 4.42 9.01
C ASP A 162 7.95 5.89 8.76
N LEU A 163 6.74 6.14 8.25
CA LEU A 163 6.20 7.46 7.94
C LEU A 163 5.13 7.91 8.95
N THR A 164 5.05 7.25 10.10
CA THR A 164 4.03 7.54 11.10
C THR A 164 4.02 9.02 11.52
N GLY A 165 2.84 9.65 11.54
CA GLY A 165 2.66 11.06 11.90
C GLY A 165 3.20 12.07 10.88
N SER A 166 3.61 11.62 9.70
CA SER A 166 4.13 12.50 8.64
C SER A 166 3.07 12.88 7.61
N THR A 167 3.17 14.11 7.12
CA THR A 167 2.30 14.68 6.10
C THR A 167 3.11 15.34 5.00
N LEU A 168 2.56 15.40 3.79
CA LEU A 168 3.25 15.97 2.61
C LEU A 168 4.57 15.26 2.28
N VAL A 169 4.67 13.96 2.61
CA VAL A 169 5.84 13.14 2.28
C VAL A 169 5.71 12.60 0.86
N THR A 170 6.75 12.76 0.06
CA THR A 170 6.87 12.12 -1.26
C THR A 170 8.03 11.13 -1.25
N ILE A 171 7.76 9.88 -1.64
CA ILE A 171 8.80 8.89 -1.93
C ILE A 171 8.67 8.52 -3.40
N GLU A 172 9.74 8.66 -4.15
CA GLU A 172 9.70 8.34 -5.57
C GLU A 172 11.00 7.79 -6.13
N ASP A 173 10.85 7.06 -7.23
CA ASP A 173 11.96 6.57 -8.05
C ASP A 173 12.98 5.70 -7.29
N ILE A 174 12.50 4.97 -6.28
CA ILE A 174 13.31 4.02 -5.51
C ILE A 174 12.75 2.60 -5.58
N SER A 175 13.62 1.64 -5.31
CA SER A 175 13.26 0.25 -5.05
C SER A 175 13.53 -0.10 -3.59
N ILE A 176 12.65 -0.87 -2.96
CA ILE A 176 12.86 -1.50 -1.66
C ILE A 176 12.79 -3.00 -1.89
N ARG A 177 13.83 -3.75 -1.54
CA ARG A 177 13.79 -5.21 -1.58
C ARG A 177 14.23 -5.83 -0.28
N SER A 178 13.86 -7.09 -0.06
CA SER A 178 14.38 -7.86 1.07
C SER A 178 15.90 -7.92 1.06
N GLY A 179 16.48 -7.72 2.24
CA GLY A 179 17.83 -8.14 2.53
C GLY A 179 17.96 -9.64 2.76
N ASN A 180 19.15 -10.07 3.17
CA ASN A 180 19.50 -11.48 3.29
C ASN A 180 19.70 -11.95 4.74
N THR A 181 19.86 -11.02 5.69
CA THR A 181 20.20 -11.36 7.09
C THR A 181 18.97 -11.36 7.97
N ALA A 182 18.23 -10.25 7.97
CA ALA A 182 17.00 -10.08 8.72
C ALA A 182 15.99 -9.40 7.79
N PRO A 183 15.45 -10.10 6.78
CA PRO A 183 14.59 -9.48 5.79
C PRO A 183 13.42 -8.74 6.44
N SER A 184 13.21 -7.48 6.06
CA SER A 184 12.08 -6.68 6.55
C SER A 184 10.75 -7.35 6.22
N THR A 185 9.81 -7.28 7.17
CA THR A 185 8.46 -7.84 7.04
C THR A 185 7.42 -6.83 6.57
N VAL A 186 7.74 -5.53 6.61
CA VAL A 186 6.93 -4.44 6.08
C VAL A 186 7.81 -3.50 5.26
N GLY A 187 7.40 -3.13 4.05
CA GLY A 187 8.14 -2.20 3.21
C GLY A 187 7.97 -0.77 3.69
N ILE A 188 6.75 -0.25 3.60
CA ILE A 188 6.42 1.10 4.06
C ILE A 188 5.27 1.04 5.06
N LEU A 189 5.50 1.59 6.24
CA LEU A 189 4.49 1.82 7.28
C LEU A 189 4.04 3.29 7.21
N MET A 190 2.74 3.51 7.12
CA MET A 190 2.12 4.81 7.32
C MET A 190 1.05 4.68 8.40
N GLY A 191 0.93 5.68 9.25
CA GLY A 191 -0.18 5.75 10.17
C GLY A 191 -0.14 6.95 11.09
N ARG A 192 -1.18 7.11 11.89
CA ARG A 192 -1.28 8.20 12.86
C ARG A 192 -0.54 7.86 14.14
N GLU A 193 -0.02 8.88 14.81
CA GLU A 193 0.52 8.78 16.16
C GLU A 193 -0.20 9.69 17.16
N GLN A 194 0.14 9.52 18.44
CA GLN A 194 -0.55 10.13 19.57
C GLN A 194 -0.43 11.65 19.61
N VAL A 195 0.76 12.20 19.32
CA VAL A 195 1.04 13.64 19.40
C VAL A 195 0.67 14.31 18.08
N TYR A 196 1.18 13.80 16.96
CA TYR A 196 0.90 14.32 15.63
C TYR A 196 -0.02 13.37 14.85
N ARG A 197 -1.31 13.60 15.09
CA ARG A 197 -2.44 12.79 14.62
C ARG A 197 -2.70 12.83 13.12
N PHE A 198 -1.94 13.63 12.37
CA PHE A 198 -2.10 13.77 10.93
C PHE A 198 -1.04 12.96 10.21
N CYS A 199 -1.48 11.92 9.51
CA CYS A 199 -0.69 11.25 8.48
C CYS A 199 -1.48 11.42 7.18
N GLY A 200 -1.07 12.37 6.34
CA GLY A 200 -1.94 12.95 5.31
C GLY A 200 -1.17 13.36 4.07
N HIS A 201 -1.79 13.40 2.90
CA HIS A 201 -1.17 13.94 1.68
C HIS A 201 0.18 13.32 1.30
N ASN A 202 0.40 12.07 1.69
CA ASN A 202 1.63 11.36 1.34
C ASN A 202 1.51 10.77 -0.05
N SER A 203 2.60 10.81 -0.82
CA SER A 203 2.66 10.37 -2.22
C SER A 203 3.76 9.34 -2.41
N LEU A 204 3.41 8.22 -3.06
CA LEU A 204 4.37 7.24 -3.56
C LEU A 204 4.31 7.25 -5.09
N ALA A 205 5.43 7.50 -5.77
CA ALA A 205 5.47 7.56 -7.24
C ALA A 205 6.59 6.70 -7.82
N ARG A 206 6.26 5.76 -8.71
CA ARG A 206 7.26 4.88 -9.36
C ARG A 206 8.12 4.11 -8.35
N VAL A 207 7.52 3.75 -7.21
CA VAL A 207 8.16 2.98 -6.14
C VAL A 207 7.99 1.48 -6.40
N ARG A 208 9.09 0.73 -6.34
CA ARG A 208 9.07 -0.72 -6.33
C ARG A 208 9.25 -1.23 -4.90
N ILE A 209 8.41 -2.16 -4.46
CA ILE A 209 8.64 -2.90 -3.21
C ILE A 209 8.61 -4.39 -3.54
N ALA A 210 9.67 -5.12 -3.22
CA ALA A 210 9.81 -6.55 -3.48
C ALA A 210 10.30 -7.28 -2.22
N LEU A 211 9.34 -7.68 -1.38
CA LEU A 211 9.61 -8.45 -0.17
C LEU A 211 9.48 -9.95 -0.44
N ARG A 212 10.45 -10.73 0.03
CA ARG A 212 10.37 -12.20 0.03
C ARG A 212 9.18 -12.65 0.89
N SER A 213 8.62 -13.80 0.54
CA SER A 213 7.55 -14.43 1.31
C SER A 213 8.05 -14.85 2.69
N ASN A 214 7.27 -14.58 3.74
CA ASN A 214 7.51 -15.07 5.09
C ASN A 214 6.16 -15.29 5.79
N MET A 215 5.61 -16.50 5.68
CA MET A 215 4.29 -16.86 6.21
C MET A 215 4.12 -16.59 7.70
N LYS A 216 5.21 -16.60 8.48
CA LYS A 216 5.16 -16.40 9.93
C LYS A 216 5.18 -14.92 10.33
N ALA A 217 5.55 -14.03 9.41
CA ALA A 217 5.61 -12.60 9.68
C ALA A 217 4.23 -12.04 10.04
N ASN A 218 4.24 -10.94 10.82
CA ASN A 218 3.08 -10.09 11.04
C ASN A 218 1.84 -10.87 11.55
N GLY A 219 2.04 -11.65 12.62
CA GLY A 219 0.99 -12.49 13.21
C GLY A 219 0.59 -13.69 12.34
N GLY A 220 1.50 -14.22 11.52
CA GLY A 220 1.23 -15.33 10.62
C GLY A 220 0.48 -14.94 9.34
N ARG A 221 0.49 -13.64 8.98
CA ARG A 221 -0.25 -13.09 7.83
C ARG A 221 0.65 -12.74 6.65
N GLY A 222 1.95 -13.01 6.74
CA GLY A 222 2.90 -12.78 5.66
C GLY A 222 3.52 -11.38 5.69
N THR A 223 4.47 -11.15 4.79
CA THR A 223 5.06 -9.83 4.56
C THR A 223 4.05 -8.86 3.95
N VAL A 224 4.18 -7.57 4.27
CA VAL A 224 3.32 -6.51 3.73
C VAL A 224 4.13 -5.51 2.94
N GLY A 225 3.72 -5.23 1.70
CA GLY A 225 4.38 -4.22 0.88
C GLY A 225 4.19 -2.83 1.45
N ILE A 226 2.94 -2.37 1.48
CA ILE A 226 2.51 -1.10 2.06
C ILE A 226 1.46 -1.36 3.12
N TYR A 227 1.74 -0.90 4.34
CA TYR A 227 0.82 -0.95 5.48
C TYR A 227 0.37 0.48 5.81
N ASN A 228 -0.82 0.86 5.34
CA ASN A 228 -1.44 2.14 5.68
C ASN A 228 -2.48 1.91 6.77
N SER A 229 -2.22 2.46 7.94
CA SER A 229 -3.10 2.44 9.10
C SER A 229 -3.56 3.86 9.46
N GLU A 230 -4.66 4.28 8.85
CA GLU A 230 -5.30 5.60 9.03
C GLU A 230 -4.54 6.79 8.44
N ALA A 231 -3.61 6.56 7.51
CA ALA A 231 -3.09 7.65 6.69
C ALA A 231 -4.08 8.01 5.58
N GLU A 232 -4.32 9.31 5.42
CA GLU A 232 -5.41 9.86 4.63
C GLU A 232 -4.89 10.69 3.46
N GLU A 233 -5.75 10.91 2.47
CA GLU A 233 -5.47 11.78 1.31
C GLU A 233 -4.16 11.39 0.60
N CYS A 234 -3.86 10.09 0.65
CA CYS A 234 -2.63 9.53 0.10
C CYS A 234 -2.83 9.16 -1.37
N ILE A 235 -1.77 9.35 -2.16
CA ILE A 235 -1.77 9.00 -3.59
C ILE A 235 -0.62 8.03 -3.86
N MET A 236 -0.89 6.98 -4.64
CA MET A 236 0.13 6.05 -5.12
C MET A 236 0.03 5.97 -6.64
N THR A 237 1.12 6.27 -7.36
CA THR A 237 1.17 6.27 -8.82
C THR A 237 2.28 5.36 -9.34
N ASP A 238 1.95 4.53 -10.34
CA ASP A 238 2.93 3.72 -11.08
C ASP A 238 3.80 2.82 -10.16
N CYS A 239 3.25 2.41 -9.01
CA CYS A 239 3.97 1.59 -8.04
C CYS A 239 3.87 0.10 -8.37
N PHE A 240 4.93 -0.65 -8.10
CA PHE A 240 4.95 -2.11 -8.30
C PHE A 240 5.31 -2.81 -7.01
N ILE A 241 4.32 -3.47 -6.42
CA ILE A 241 4.40 -3.99 -5.06
C ILE A 241 4.26 -5.50 -5.09
N TYR A 242 5.22 -6.15 -4.45
CA TYR A 242 5.36 -7.59 -4.38
C TYR A 242 5.63 -7.96 -2.91
N ALA A 243 4.72 -8.74 -2.33
CA ALA A 243 4.76 -9.22 -0.94
C ALA A 243 3.72 -10.34 -0.76
N ASP A 244 3.63 -10.95 0.43
CA ASP A 244 2.55 -11.89 0.74
C ASP A 244 1.17 -11.19 0.80
N VAL A 245 1.15 -9.92 1.21
CA VAL A 245 0.01 -9.01 1.13
C VAL A 245 0.51 -7.64 0.64
N PRO A 246 0.45 -7.36 -0.67
CA PRO A 246 1.01 -6.13 -1.24
C PRO A 246 0.47 -4.85 -0.60
N LEU A 247 -0.83 -4.76 -0.38
CA LEU A 247 -1.47 -3.56 0.17
C LEU A 247 -2.42 -3.91 1.32
N VAL A 248 -2.20 -3.26 2.46
CA VAL A 248 -3.15 -3.22 3.58
C VAL A 248 -3.57 -1.78 3.82
N LEU A 249 -4.87 -1.52 3.78
CA LEU A 249 -5.48 -0.26 4.18
C LEU A 249 -6.41 -0.54 5.36
N THR A 250 -6.13 0.07 6.52
CA THR A 250 -6.80 -0.29 7.77
C THR A 250 -7.03 0.90 8.71
N THR A 251 -8.02 0.80 9.61
CA THR A 251 -8.18 1.71 10.76
C THR A 251 -7.81 1.04 12.09
N GLY A 252 -6.79 0.18 12.09
CA GLY A 252 -6.38 -0.60 13.25
C GLY A 252 -5.05 -1.31 13.01
N ASN A 253 -4.71 -2.26 13.89
CA ASN A 253 -3.51 -3.07 13.71
C ASN A 253 -3.80 -4.59 13.57
N PRO A 254 -4.59 -5.03 12.57
CA PRO A 254 -4.95 -6.43 12.40
C PRO A 254 -3.76 -7.38 12.16
N TYR A 255 -2.58 -6.83 11.81
CA TYR A 255 -1.36 -7.60 11.56
C TYR A 255 -0.36 -7.57 12.73
N GLY A 256 -0.67 -6.86 13.81
CA GLY A 256 0.23 -6.72 14.96
C GLY A 256 1.57 -6.10 14.58
N ILE A 257 1.60 -5.19 13.60
CA ILE A 257 2.82 -4.50 13.17
C ILE A 257 3.39 -3.70 14.33
N ALA A 258 4.68 -3.88 14.60
CA ALA A 258 5.41 -3.06 15.55
C ALA A 258 5.68 -1.67 14.95
N TRP A 259 5.57 -0.64 15.78
CA TRP A 259 5.75 0.75 15.39
C TRP A 259 7.12 1.22 15.91
N PRO A 260 8.17 1.23 15.06
CA PRO A 260 9.54 1.28 15.54
C PRO A 260 9.91 2.63 16.17
N HIS A 261 9.34 3.74 15.68
CA HIS A 261 9.74 5.08 16.14
C HIS A 261 8.64 5.84 16.89
N ARG A 262 7.37 5.49 16.68
CA ARG A 262 6.22 6.23 17.25
C ARG A 262 5.17 5.30 17.83
N ARG A 263 4.39 5.80 18.79
CA ARG A 263 3.26 5.07 19.34
C ARG A 263 2.03 5.28 18.47
N TYR A 264 1.48 4.20 17.94
CA TYR A 264 0.20 4.21 17.24
C TYR A 264 -0.94 4.70 18.14
N ASP A 265 -1.75 5.62 17.61
CA ASP A 265 -3.02 6.05 18.20
C ASP A 265 -4.10 5.85 17.15
N SER A 266 -5.00 4.88 17.37
CA SER A 266 -6.13 4.66 16.46
C SER A 266 -7.16 5.76 16.67
N MET A 267 -7.38 6.54 15.64
CA MET A 267 -8.38 7.61 15.61
C MET A 267 -9.63 7.23 14.82
N GLY A 268 -9.66 6.04 14.20
CA GLY A 268 -10.88 5.37 13.77
C GLY A 268 -11.42 5.77 12.40
N SER A 269 -10.71 6.58 11.60
CA SER A 269 -11.09 6.87 10.21
C SER A 269 -9.88 6.92 9.29
N MET A 270 -10.05 6.41 8.07
CA MET A 270 -9.17 6.61 6.93
C MET A 270 -10.02 7.24 5.83
N SER A 271 -9.77 8.51 5.53
CA SER A 271 -10.32 9.26 4.39
C SER A 271 -9.69 8.79 3.06
N THR A 272 -9.80 9.61 2.01
CA THR A 272 -9.52 9.24 0.62
C THR A 272 -8.12 8.65 0.41
N VAL A 273 -8.02 7.52 -0.29
CA VAL A 273 -6.74 7.00 -0.80
C VAL A 273 -6.92 6.66 -2.28
N THR A 274 -6.02 7.18 -3.12
CA THR A 274 -6.08 6.98 -4.58
C THR A 274 -4.85 6.23 -5.07
N LEU A 275 -5.07 5.16 -5.82
CA LEU A 275 -4.04 4.33 -6.42
C LEU A 275 -4.24 4.32 -7.93
N LEU A 276 -3.22 4.75 -8.67
CA LEU A 276 -3.27 4.97 -10.11
C LEU A 276 -2.14 4.18 -10.80
N ARG A 277 -2.52 3.26 -11.71
CA ARG A 277 -1.58 2.43 -12.47
C ARG A 277 -0.62 1.60 -11.61
N CYS A 278 -1.06 1.20 -10.41
CA CYS A 278 -0.28 0.36 -9.52
C CYS A 278 -0.45 -1.12 -9.85
N SER A 279 0.61 -1.91 -9.68
CA SER A 279 0.60 -3.36 -9.82
C SER A 279 0.87 -4.04 -8.47
N PHE A 280 0.02 -4.98 -8.09
CA PHE A 280 0.07 -5.72 -6.83
C PHE A 280 0.22 -7.21 -7.12
N MET A 281 1.38 -7.79 -6.76
CA MET A 281 1.70 -9.20 -6.97
C MET A 281 1.81 -9.94 -5.64
N THR A 282 1.06 -11.03 -5.48
CA THR A 282 0.97 -11.77 -4.21
C THR A 282 1.20 -13.27 -4.35
N PHE A 283 1.61 -13.90 -3.23
CA PHE A 283 1.77 -15.36 -3.08
C PHE A 283 0.74 -16.03 -2.20
N LEU A 284 0.34 -15.37 -1.11
CA LEU A 284 -0.28 -16.03 0.05
C LEU A 284 -1.60 -15.40 0.45
N GLY A 285 -1.60 -14.09 0.66
CA GLY A 285 -2.77 -13.35 1.07
C GLY A 285 -3.44 -12.63 -0.10
N PRO A 286 -4.48 -11.85 0.20
CA PRO A 286 -5.10 -11.03 -0.83
C PRO A 286 -4.12 -10.01 -1.40
N ALA A 287 -4.30 -9.64 -2.66
CA ALA A 287 -3.51 -8.55 -3.25
C ALA A 287 -3.82 -7.22 -2.53
N ILE A 288 -5.08 -7.05 -2.14
CA ILE A 288 -5.56 -5.89 -1.38
C ILE A 288 -6.36 -6.37 -0.16
N HIS A 289 -5.98 -5.90 1.02
CA HIS A 289 -6.76 -6.07 2.25
C HIS A 289 -7.27 -4.73 2.77
N LEU A 290 -8.60 -4.60 2.83
CA LEU A 290 -9.31 -3.42 3.30
C LEU A 290 -9.97 -3.72 4.65
N VAL A 291 -9.69 -2.90 5.66
CA VAL A 291 -10.28 -3.04 6.99
C VAL A 291 -10.85 -1.70 7.43
N ASN A 292 -12.17 -1.59 7.54
CA ASN A 292 -12.87 -0.31 7.82
C ASN A 292 -12.60 0.79 6.76
N ALA A 293 -12.46 0.42 5.49
CA ALA A 293 -12.03 1.34 4.44
C ALA A 293 -13.17 2.19 3.86
N VAL A 294 -12.90 3.49 3.66
CA VAL A 294 -13.87 4.46 3.11
C VAL A 294 -13.21 5.28 2.01
N SER A 295 -13.94 5.53 0.91
CA SER A 295 -13.51 6.44 -0.16
C SER A 295 -12.17 6.08 -0.81
N ILE A 296 -11.99 4.82 -1.18
CA ILE A 296 -10.74 4.32 -1.81
C ILE A 296 -10.94 4.18 -3.31
N GLN A 297 -10.00 4.70 -4.10
CA GLN A 297 -10.04 4.62 -5.56
C GLN A 297 -8.85 3.86 -6.11
N PHE A 298 -9.09 2.82 -6.91
CA PHE A 298 -8.10 2.12 -7.70
C PHE A 298 -8.39 2.36 -9.18
N ILE A 299 -7.45 2.94 -9.91
CA ILE A 299 -7.62 3.37 -11.30
C ILE A 299 -6.52 2.77 -12.16
N GLY A 300 -6.89 1.89 -13.09
CA GLY A 300 -5.93 1.20 -13.97
C GLY A 300 -4.96 0.31 -13.20
N CYS A 301 -5.36 -0.23 -12.05
CA CYS A 301 -4.50 -1.08 -11.23
C CYS A 301 -4.52 -2.54 -11.69
N ASN A 302 -3.43 -3.25 -11.49
CA ASN A 302 -3.28 -4.66 -11.85
C ASN A 302 -3.09 -5.52 -10.60
N LEU A 303 -3.91 -6.56 -10.43
CA LEU A 303 -3.76 -7.55 -9.37
C LEU A 303 -3.29 -8.85 -9.98
N TYR A 304 -2.22 -9.45 -9.45
CA TYR A 304 -1.65 -10.67 -10.00
C TYR A 304 -1.36 -11.69 -8.90
N ALA A 305 -1.94 -12.89 -9.01
CA ALA A 305 -1.58 -14.03 -8.15
C ALA A 305 -0.41 -14.80 -8.77
N LEU A 306 0.71 -14.88 -8.06
CA LEU A 306 1.87 -15.63 -8.50
C LEU A 306 1.74 -17.10 -8.15
N LYS A 307 1.95 -17.97 -9.15
CA LYS A 307 1.87 -19.44 -9.00
C LYS A 307 2.96 -20.02 -8.10
N ARG A 308 4.07 -19.32 -7.86
CA ARG A 308 5.18 -19.75 -6.98
C ARG A 308 6.04 -18.55 -6.56
N PRO A 309 6.57 -18.52 -5.32
CA PRO A 309 7.69 -17.64 -4.97
C PRO A 309 8.92 -17.94 -5.86
N PRO A 310 9.64 -16.93 -6.36
CA PRO A 310 10.85 -17.07 -7.15
C PRO A 310 12.02 -17.74 -6.39
N ASP A 311 12.00 -17.70 -5.04
CA ASP A 311 13.11 -18.15 -4.20
C ASP A 311 12.78 -19.39 -3.32
N SER A 312 11.75 -20.19 -3.64
CA SER A 312 11.35 -21.35 -2.79
C SER A 312 11.50 -22.71 -3.49
N PRO A 313 12.31 -23.65 -2.96
CA PRO A 313 12.33 -25.03 -3.40
C PRO A 313 11.15 -25.78 -2.76
N ILE A 314 10.14 -26.14 -3.56
CA ILE A 314 9.00 -27.01 -3.20
C ILE A 314 8.01 -26.29 -2.24
N VAL A 315 6.78 -25.96 -2.66
CA VAL A 315 5.67 -26.91 -2.79
C VAL A 315 4.76 -26.54 -3.97
N ARG A 316 4.48 -27.52 -4.84
CA ARG A 316 3.41 -27.47 -5.86
C ARG A 316 1.99 -27.52 -5.26
N HIS A 317 1.81 -27.26 -3.97
CA HIS A 317 0.51 -27.42 -3.32
C HIS A 317 -0.01 -26.11 -2.76
N ARG A 318 -1.25 -25.81 -3.17
CA ARG A 318 -2.23 -25.05 -2.40
C ARG A 318 -2.23 -23.52 -2.52
N ILE A 319 -1.92 -22.99 -3.71
CA ILE A 319 -2.55 -21.72 -4.17
C ILE A 319 -4.06 -21.94 -4.43
N GLU A 320 -4.49 -23.21 -4.40
CA GLU A 320 -5.86 -23.66 -4.55
C GLU A 320 -6.78 -23.23 -3.38
N LYS A 321 -7.85 -22.51 -3.75
CA LYS A 321 -9.17 -22.44 -3.10
C LYS A 321 -9.39 -21.48 -1.93
N THR A 322 -8.42 -20.83 -1.30
CA THR A 322 -8.69 -19.92 -0.15
C THR A 322 -8.32 -18.45 -0.36
N GLN A 323 -7.53 -18.13 -1.37
CA GLN A 323 -7.06 -16.77 -1.62
C GLN A 323 -8.14 -15.96 -2.36
N TRP A 324 -8.23 -14.67 -2.04
CA TRP A 324 -9.14 -13.70 -2.63
C TRP A 324 -8.35 -12.55 -3.22
N ALA A 325 -8.68 -12.05 -4.41
CA ALA A 325 -7.97 -10.90 -4.98
C ALA A 325 -8.07 -9.68 -4.04
N ILE A 326 -9.27 -9.45 -3.51
CA ILE A 326 -9.59 -8.38 -2.58
C ILE A 326 -10.33 -8.96 -1.38
N LYS A 327 -9.86 -8.61 -0.19
CA LYS A 327 -10.52 -8.94 1.08
C LYS A 327 -10.98 -7.67 1.78
N VAL A 328 -12.21 -7.68 2.28
CA VAL A 328 -12.84 -6.57 2.99
C VAL A 328 -13.41 -7.05 4.31
N GLU A 329 -12.96 -6.50 5.43
CA GLU A 329 -13.42 -6.85 6.78
C GLU A 329 -13.54 -5.63 7.70
N GLY A 330 -13.93 -5.86 8.95
CA GLY A 330 -14.14 -4.81 9.96
C GLY A 330 -15.63 -4.46 10.13
N ARG A 331 -15.91 -3.23 10.55
CA ARG A 331 -17.25 -2.71 10.88
C ARG A 331 -18.07 -2.33 9.65
N PHE A 332 -17.46 -1.65 8.68
CA PHE A 332 -18.08 -1.30 7.40
C PHE A 332 -17.03 -0.94 6.35
N ALA A 333 -17.43 -0.93 5.09
CA ALA A 333 -16.65 -0.43 3.97
C ALA A 333 -17.56 0.35 3.01
N MET A 334 -17.13 1.51 2.53
CA MET A 334 -18.01 2.38 1.75
C MET A 334 -17.27 3.16 0.67
N ASN A 335 -17.94 3.39 -0.47
CA ASN A 335 -17.44 4.20 -1.58
C ASN A 335 -16.06 3.75 -2.11
N ILE A 336 -15.83 2.44 -2.16
CA ILE A 336 -14.63 1.87 -2.77
C ILE A 336 -14.90 1.68 -4.26
N SER A 337 -14.02 2.23 -5.10
CA SER A 337 -14.06 2.05 -6.54
C SER A 337 -12.81 1.33 -7.01
N PHE A 338 -12.97 0.19 -7.66
CA PHE A 338 -11.89 -0.53 -8.31
C PHE A 338 -12.12 -0.54 -9.82
N ARG A 339 -11.12 -0.09 -10.59
CA ARG A 339 -11.05 -0.21 -12.04
C ARG A 339 -9.69 -0.75 -12.44
N GLY A 340 -9.63 -1.97 -12.99
CA GLY A 340 -8.33 -2.60 -13.24
C GLY A 340 -8.37 -4.01 -13.84
N HIS A 341 -7.19 -4.62 -13.96
CA HIS A 341 -7.04 -6.00 -14.41
C HIS A 341 -6.76 -6.93 -13.21
N ILE A 342 -7.39 -8.10 -13.20
CA ILE A 342 -7.25 -9.11 -12.16
C ILE A 342 -6.79 -10.41 -12.82
N GLU A 343 -5.55 -10.84 -12.57
CA GLU A 343 -4.95 -11.96 -13.26
C GLU A 343 -4.60 -13.14 -12.35
N GLN A 344 -4.84 -14.35 -12.86
CA GLN A 344 -4.58 -15.63 -12.19
C GLN A 344 -5.43 -15.86 -10.93
N TRP A 345 -6.61 -15.23 -10.85
CA TRP A 345 -7.53 -15.38 -9.72
C TRP A 345 -8.79 -16.15 -10.12
N HIS A 346 -9.34 -16.90 -9.17
CA HIS A 346 -10.66 -17.56 -9.31
C HIS A 346 -11.72 -16.94 -8.38
N LYS A 347 -11.29 -16.09 -7.46
CA LYS A 347 -12.07 -15.51 -6.38
C LYS A 347 -11.74 -14.02 -6.30
N LEU A 348 -12.73 -13.18 -6.55
CA LEU A 348 -12.56 -11.73 -6.61
C LEU A 348 -12.62 -11.12 -5.22
N LEU A 349 -13.77 -11.26 -4.55
CA LEU A 349 -14.08 -10.43 -3.39
C LEU A 349 -14.59 -11.26 -2.19
N HIS A 350 -13.86 -11.19 -1.07
CA HIS A 350 -14.33 -11.66 0.23
C HIS A 350 -14.85 -10.49 1.04
N VAL A 351 -16.12 -10.55 1.44
CA VAL A 351 -16.81 -9.50 2.19
C VAL A 351 -17.24 -10.02 3.55
N ALA A 352 -16.47 -9.72 4.58
CA ALA A 352 -16.76 -10.05 5.97
C ALA A 352 -17.26 -8.83 6.77
N THR A 353 -17.96 -7.92 6.10
CA THR A 353 -18.47 -6.66 6.68
C THR A 353 -19.64 -6.10 5.87
N ARG A 354 -20.22 -4.98 6.30
CA ARG A 354 -21.19 -4.22 5.52
C ARG A 354 -20.46 -3.40 4.46
N MET A 355 -20.71 -3.67 3.19
CA MET A 355 -20.08 -2.99 2.07
C MET A 355 -21.13 -2.20 1.27
N ILE A 356 -20.96 -0.88 1.17
CA ILE A 356 -22.01 0.04 0.73
C ILE A 356 -21.50 0.93 -0.42
N GLY A 357 -22.27 1.06 -1.50
CA GLY A 357 -21.98 2.05 -2.55
C GLY A 357 -20.65 1.82 -3.27
N CYS A 358 -20.16 0.58 -3.33
CA CYS A 358 -18.86 0.24 -3.91
C CYS A 358 -18.99 -0.22 -5.36
N ARG A 359 -17.99 0.08 -6.18
CA ARG A 359 -17.97 -0.20 -7.62
C ARG A 359 -16.74 -1.03 -8.00
N PHE A 360 -16.94 -2.10 -8.76
CA PHE A 360 -15.88 -2.98 -9.26
C PHE A 360 -16.03 -3.11 -10.76
N GLU A 361 -15.02 -2.66 -11.50
CA GLU A 361 -14.98 -2.69 -12.95
C GLU A 361 -13.65 -3.21 -13.46
N GLY A 362 -13.71 -3.90 -14.60
CA GLY A 362 -12.52 -4.29 -15.33
C GLY A 362 -12.57 -5.73 -15.79
N ASP A 363 -11.39 -6.30 -15.97
CA ASP A 363 -11.24 -7.59 -16.61
C ASP A 363 -10.55 -8.58 -15.68
N MET A 364 -11.01 -9.83 -15.71
CA MET A 364 -10.48 -10.90 -14.89
C MET A 364 -10.05 -12.10 -15.73
N THR A 365 -8.82 -12.58 -15.51
CA THR A 365 -8.28 -13.81 -16.08
C THR A 365 -8.09 -14.85 -14.98
N GLY A 366 -8.53 -16.08 -15.24
CA GLY A 366 -8.57 -17.16 -14.25
C GLY A 366 -10.00 -17.69 -14.06
N ILE A 367 -10.19 -18.99 -14.32
CA ILE A 367 -11.49 -19.63 -14.52
C ILE A 367 -12.31 -19.65 -13.21
N SER A 368 -13.37 -18.86 -13.09
CA SER A 368 -14.38 -19.09 -12.04
C SER A 368 -14.97 -20.48 -12.22
N SER A 369 -14.77 -21.39 -11.26
CA SER A 369 -15.47 -22.69 -11.27
C SER A 369 -16.77 -22.56 -10.46
N HIS A 370 -17.82 -23.30 -10.84
CA HIS A 370 -19.05 -23.42 -10.05
C HIS A 370 -18.78 -23.88 -8.59
N SER A 371 -17.61 -24.47 -8.31
CA SER A 371 -17.22 -24.91 -6.97
C SER A 371 -16.68 -23.79 -6.07
N SER A 372 -16.43 -22.59 -6.59
CA SER A 372 -15.80 -21.48 -5.85
C SER A 372 -16.47 -20.14 -6.16
N PRO A 373 -17.01 -19.44 -5.16
CA PRO A 373 -17.67 -18.15 -5.39
C PRO A 373 -16.69 -17.08 -5.87
N LEU A 374 -17.11 -16.34 -6.90
CA LEU A 374 -16.44 -15.14 -7.35
C LEU A 374 -16.53 -14.05 -6.27
N ILE A 375 -17.69 -13.93 -5.63
CA ILE A 375 -17.94 -13.02 -4.51
C ILE A 375 -18.56 -13.80 -3.35
N PHE A 376 -17.97 -13.67 -2.16
CA PHE A 376 -18.47 -14.30 -0.95
C PHE A 376 -18.78 -13.27 0.14
N VAL A 377 -20.05 -13.20 0.51
CA VAL A 377 -20.53 -12.47 1.69
C VAL A 377 -20.48 -13.43 2.89
N ASP A 378 -19.52 -13.18 3.78
CA ASP A 378 -19.15 -14.07 4.87
C ASP A 378 -19.54 -13.47 6.23
N GLY A 379 -20.67 -13.94 6.77
CA GLY A 379 -21.15 -13.61 8.10
C GLY A 379 -20.75 -14.61 9.17
N SER A 380 -19.64 -15.32 9.02
CA SER A 380 -19.10 -16.21 10.06
C SER A 380 -18.54 -15.42 11.26
N GLY A 381 -18.00 -14.22 11.01
CA GLY A 381 -17.46 -13.31 12.01
C GLY A 381 -18.53 -12.66 12.91
N SER A 382 -18.10 -11.78 13.81
CA SER A 382 -18.99 -11.06 14.73
C SER A 382 -19.78 -9.92 14.07
N ASN A 383 -19.24 -9.34 12.99
CA ASN A 383 -19.86 -8.22 12.29
C ASN A 383 -20.91 -8.71 11.27
N PRO A 384 -21.97 -7.91 11.02
CA PRO A 384 -22.86 -8.14 9.90
C PRO A 384 -22.13 -8.09 8.55
N ALA A 385 -22.38 -9.05 7.67
CA ALA A 385 -21.82 -9.07 6.33
C ALA A 385 -22.92 -8.88 5.27
N ARG A 386 -22.78 -7.88 4.41
CA ARG A 386 -23.69 -7.64 3.28
C ARG A 386 -23.09 -6.78 2.18
N LEU A 387 -23.64 -6.95 0.98
CA LEU A 387 -23.48 -6.00 -0.12
C LEU A 387 -24.72 -5.12 -0.22
N GLU A 388 -24.53 -3.82 -0.37
CA GLU A 388 -25.60 -2.82 -0.41
C GLU A 388 -25.27 -1.75 -1.44
N HIS A 389 -26.10 -1.60 -2.46
CA HIS A 389 -25.91 -0.58 -3.51
C HIS A 389 -24.54 -0.64 -4.20
N CYS A 390 -23.98 -1.84 -4.32
CA CYS A 390 -22.72 -2.08 -5.01
C CYS A 390 -22.95 -2.40 -6.50
N THR A 391 -22.00 -2.00 -7.35
CA THR A 391 -22.01 -2.29 -8.78
C THR A 391 -20.83 -3.17 -9.17
N PHE A 392 -21.09 -4.25 -9.90
CA PHE A 392 -20.08 -5.18 -10.39
C PHE A 392 -20.17 -5.29 -11.91
N ASN A 393 -19.09 -4.91 -12.59
CA ASN A 393 -18.93 -4.98 -14.04
C ASN A 393 -17.59 -5.62 -14.38
N ILE A 394 -17.51 -6.94 -14.21
CA ILE A 394 -16.29 -7.71 -14.39
C ILE A 394 -16.42 -8.62 -15.60
N ARG A 395 -15.58 -8.38 -16.60
CA ARG A 395 -15.50 -9.21 -17.81
C ARG A 395 -14.56 -10.37 -17.56
N GLY A 396 -15.01 -11.59 -17.86
CA GLY A 396 -14.13 -12.74 -17.92
C GLY A 396 -13.49 -12.83 -19.30
N PHE A 397 -12.18 -13.07 -19.37
CA PHE A 397 -11.53 -13.44 -20.62
C PHE A 397 -11.33 -14.96 -20.67
N GLU A 398 -12.00 -15.62 -21.61
CA GLU A 398 -11.82 -17.05 -21.93
C GLU A 398 -10.78 -17.30 -23.02
N GLU A 399 -10.44 -16.32 -23.86
CA GLU A 399 -10.00 -16.62 -25.22
C GLU A 399 -8.53 -17.08 -25.39
N PHE A 400 -7.64 -16.85 -24.43
CA PHE A 400 -6.20 -17.01 -24.73
C PHE A 400 -5.54 -18.34 -24.30
N PHE A 401 -6.12 -19.17 -23.42
CA PHE A 401 -5.35 -20.29 -22.87
C PHE A 401 -6.01 -21.66 -22.70
N GLN A 402 -7.34 -21.84 -22.75
CA GLN A 402 -7.92 -23.18 -22.70
C GLN A 402 -9.11 -23.36 -23.65
N ARG A 403 -8.91 -24.20 -24.68
CA ARG A 403 -9.97 -24.72 -25.53
C ARG A 403 -10.92 -25.59 -24.69
N GLY A 404 -12.10 -25.07 -24.37
CA GLY A 404 -13.31 -25.88 -24.29
C GLY A 404 -13.86 -26.32 -22.93
N LYS A 405 -13.55 -25.67 -21.79
CA LYS A 405 -14.27 -25.94 -20.53
C LYS A 405 -14.50 -24.68 -19.67
N ASP A 406 -15.75 -24.54 -19.26
CA ASP A 406 -16.37 -23.59 -18.34
C ASP A 406 -16.45 -22.11 -18.77
N THR A 407 -17.66 -21.73 -19.17
CA THR A 407 -18.17 -20.36 -19.28
C THR A 407 -17.79 -19.52 -18.06
N SER A 408 -17.42 -18.26 -18.22
CA SER A 408 -17.19 -17.37 -17.07
C SER A 408 -18.47 -17.22 -16.22
N HIS A 409 -18.35 -17.32 -14.88
CA HIS A 409 -19.49 -17.45 -13.97
C HIS A 409 -19.47 -16.36 -12.90
N VAL A 410 -20.54 -15.55 -12.85
CA VAL A 410 -20.79 -14.64 -11.72
C VAL A 410 -21.47 -15.44 -10.62
N TYR A 411 -20.68 -16.16 -9.82
CA TYR A 411 -21.17 -16.94 -8.68
C TYR A 411 -21.05 -16.16 -7.37
N LEU A 412 -22.21 -15.88 -6.76
CA LEU A 412 -22.35 -15.25 -5.46
C LEU A 412 -22.68 -16.27 -4.36
N LYS A 413 -21.95 -16.21 -3.26
CA LYS A 413 -22.27 -16.98 -2.05
C LYS A 413 -22.53 -16.05 -0.87
N VAL A 414 -23.54 -16.38 -0.07
CA VAL A 414 -23.85 -15.66 1.17
C VAL A 414 -24.01 -16.68 2.30
N SER A 415 -23.11 -16.70 3.27
CA SER A 415 -23.12 -17.72 4.32
C SER A 415 -22.66 -17.18 5.66
N GLY A 416 -23.04 -17.88 6.74
CA GLY A 416 -22.73 -17.49 8.11
C GLY A 416 -23.91 -16.82 8.82
N LYS A 417 -23.91 -16.91 10.16
CA LYS A 417 -25.00 -16.47 11.04
C LYS A 417 -25.32 -14.97 10.92
N ASN A 418 -24.31 -14.16 10.63
CA ASN A 418 -24.41 -12.71 10.53
C ASN A 418 -24.49 -12.21 9.08
N ALA A 419 -24.69 -13.11 8.10
CA ALA A 419 -24.78 -12.73 6.69
C ALA A 419 -26.18 -12.19 6.39
N GLN A 420 -26.26 -10.93 6.02
CA GLN A 420 -27.51 -10.20 5.79
C GLN A 420 -27.92 -10.13 4.32
N GLY A 421 -27.05 -10.54 3.38
CA GLY A 421 -27.41 -10.72 1.97
C GLY A 421 -26.79 -9.74 0.99
N VAL A 422 -27.42 -9.64 -0.18
CA VAL A 422 -27.06 -8.79 -1.31
C VAL A 422 -28.29 -7.97 -1.67
N ILE A 423 -28.21 -6.65 -1.47
CA ILE A 423 -29.36 -5.75 -1.49
C ILE A 423 -29.09 -4.57 -2.41
N GLY A 424 -30.01 -4.28 -3.33
CA GLY A 424 -29.93 -3.07 -4.17
C GLY A 424 -28.69 -3.00 -5.05
N CYS A 425 -28.02 -4.12 -5.31
CA CYS A 425 -26.78 -4.18 -6.07
C CYS A 425 -27.05 -4.34 -7.57
N THR A 426 -26.11 -3.86 -8.39
CA THR A 426 -26.11 -4.00 -9.85
C THR A 426 -25.03 -4.97 -10.29
N PHE A 427 -25.38 -5.93 -11.14
CA PHE A 427 -24.45 -6.90 -11.74
C PHE A 427 -24.52 -6.80 -13.26
N HIS A 428 -23.39 -6.64 -13.93
CA HIS A 428 -23.27 -6.79 -15.37
C HIS A 428 -22.76 -8.21 -15.68
N VAL A 429 -23.55 -8.93 -16.46
CA VAL A 429 -23.28 -10.28 -16.95
C VAL A 429 -22.99 -10.15 -18.44
N HIS A 430 -21.78 -10.51 -18.84
CA HIS A 430 -21.33 -10.36 -20.22
C HIS A 430 -21.67 -11.59 -21.06
N LYS A 431 -21.58 -11.46 -22.39
CA LYS A 431 -21.84 -12.58 -23.31
C LYS A 431 -21.01 -13.81 -22.95
N GLY A 432 -21.68 -14.96 -22.90
CA GLY A 432 -21.07 -16.22 -22.46
C GLY A 432 -20.99 -16.39 -20.93
N GLN A 433 -21.40 -15.40 -20.13
CA GLN A 433 -21.45 -15.53 -18.68
C GLN A 433 -22.80 -16.04 -18.18
N SER A 434 -22.77 -16.76 -17.06
CA SER A 434 -23.97 -17.04 -16.26
C SER A 434 -23.94 -16.31 -14.92
N PHE A 435 -25.10 -16.17 -14.29
CA PHE A 435 -25.23 -15.63 -12.94
C PHE A 435 -25.81 -16.70 -12.00
N GLU A 436 -25.20 -16.85 -10.83
CA GLU A 436 -25.67 -17.79 -9.81
C GLU A 436 -25.61 -17.19 -8.41
N ILE A 437 -26.64 -17.45 -7.60
CA ILE A 437 -26.63 -17.20 -6.16
C ILE A 437 -27.18 -18.40 -5.38
N ASP A 438 -26.43 -18.83 -4.37
CA ASP A 438 -26.67 -20.10 -3.65
C ASP A 438 -27.55 -19.94 -2.40
N THR A 439 -27.37 -18.88 -1.61
CA THR A 439 -28.05 -18.73 -0.31
C THR A 439 -28.17 -17.26 0.09
N GLY A 440 -28.82 -17.00 1.23
CA GLY A 440 -28.90 -15.67 1.83
C GLY A 440 -30.07 -14.83 1.33
N VAL A 441 -30.10 -13.55 1.68
CA VAL A 441 -31.11 -12.60 1.17
C VAL A 441 -30.62 -12.02 -0.16
N PHE A 442 -31.50 -11.96 -1.16
CA PHE A 442 -31.20 -11.36 -2.48
C PHE A 442 -32.33 -10.43 -2.91
N GLN A 443 -32.26 -9.15 -2.53
CA GLN A 443 -33.41 -8.25 -2.58
C GLN A 443 -33.13 -6.95 -3.37
N GLY A 444 -34.02 -6.62 -4.30
CA GLY A 444 -34.03 -5.36 -5.03
C GLY A 444 -32.82 -5.16 -5.94
N ASN A 445 -32.21 -6.24 -6.42
CA ASN A 445 -31.01 -6.17 -7.25
C ASN A 445 -31.34 -5.91 -8.72
N MET A 446 -30.34 -5.50 -9.49
CA MET A 446 -30.45 -5.33 -10.93
C MET A 446 -29.38 -6.17 -11.63
N ILE A 447 -29.78 -6.89 -12.67
CA ILE A 447 -28.89 -7.70 -13.49
C ILE A 447 -28.99 -7.16 -14.91
N TYR A 448 -27.91 -6.58 -15.40
CA TYR A 448 -27.77 -6.23 -16.81
C TYR A 448 -27.05 -7.35 -17.52
N SER A 449 -27.67 -7.91 -18.55
CA SER A 449 -26.98 -8.84 -19.43
C SER A 449 -26.81 -8.28 -20.84
N SER A 450 -25.64 -8.56 -21.44
CA SER A 450 -25.43 -8.36 -22.88
C SER A 450 -25.81 -9.57 -23.74
N ASP A 451 -26.29 -10.67 -23.13
CA ASP A 451 -26.67 -11.90 -23.83
C ASP A 451 -28.18 -12.20 -23.64
N PRO A 452 -28.96 -12.33 -24.73
CA PRO A 452 -30.38 -12.66 -24.64
C PRO A 452 -30.64 -14.03 -24.00
N ASN A 453 -29.65 -14.93 -23.98
CA ASN A 453 -29.79 -16.30 -23.47
C ASN A 453 -29.09 -16.49 -22.11
N THR A 454 -28.94 -15.41 -21.34
CA THR A 454 -28.21 -15.47 -20.06
C THR A 454 -28.89 -16.40 -19.08
N VAL A 455 -28.12 -17.35 -18.56
CA VAL A 455 -28.59 -18.28 -17.55
C VAL A 455 -28.51 -17.62 -16.16
N ILE A 456 -29.67 -17.39 -15.55
CA ILE A 456 -29.79 -16.93 -14.15
C ILE A 456 -30.21 -18.11 -13.27
N LYS A 457 -29.37 -18.49 -12.32
CA LYS A 457 -29.63 -19.57 -11.35
C LYS A 457 -29.83 -18.98 -9.96
N ILE A 458 -31.06 -19.04 -9.45
CA ILE A 458 -31.37 -18.68 -8.06
C ILE A 458 -31.68 -19.97 -7.30
N ASN A 459 -30.83 -20.33 -6.34
CA ASN A 459 -31.05 -21.53 -5.53
C ASN A 459 -32.32 -21.36 -4.65
N PRO A 460 -33.17 -22.41 -4.50
CA PRO A 460 -34.36 -22.37 -3.63
C PRO A 460 -34.12 -21.96 -2.17
N ARG A 461 -32.88 -22.06 -1.67
CA ARG A 461 -32.48 -21.62 -0.33
C ARG A 461 -32.29 -20.10 -0.22
N VAL A 462 -32.35 -19.37 -1.33
CA VAL A 462 -32.29 -17.90 -1.35
C VAL A 462 -33.60 -17.34 -0.79
N ARG A 463 -33.47 -16.44 0.18
CA ARG A 463 -34.58 -15.76 0.82
C ARG A 463 -34.87 -14.46 0.10
N ARG A 464 -36.16 -14.15 -0.04
CA ARG A 464 -36.67 -12.92 -0.65
C ARG A 464 -36.07 -12.58 -2.04
N PRO A 465 -36.02 -13.53 -3.00
CA PRO A 465 -35.45 -13.24 -4.31
C PRO A 465 -36.26 -12.14 -5.00
N SER A 466 -35.65 -10.97 -5.18
CA SER A 466 -36.20 -9.91 -6.02
C SER A 466 -35.12 -9.19 -6.81
N TYR A 467 -35.32 -9.10 -8.11
CA TYR A 467 -34.42 -8.43 -9.04
C TYR A 467 -35.12 -8.01 -10.34
N VAL A 468 -34.51 -7.06 -11.04
CA VAL A 468 -34.85 -6.74 -12.44
C VAL A 468 -33.74 -7.26 -13.34
N LEU A 469 -34.07 -8.11 -14.31
CA LEU A 469 -33.17 -8.54 -15.36
C LEU A 469 -33.43 -7.69 -16.62
N CYS A 470 -32.42 -6.99 -17.07
CA CYS A 470 -32.41 -6.20 -18.30
C CYS A 470 -31.50 -6.90 -19.31
N SER A 471 -32.05 -7.38 -20.43
CA SER A 471 -31.29 -8.08 -21.47
C SER A 471 -31.78 -7.69 -22.87
N PRO A 472 -31.08 -8.07 -23.96
CA PRO A 472 -31.59 -7.89 -25.32
C PRO A 472 -32.91 -8.62 -25.59
N ALA A 473 -33.27 -9.64 -24.79
CA ALA A 473 -34.56 -10.32 -24.89
C ALA A 473 -35.72 -9.54 -24.25
N GLY A 474 -35.43 -8.48 -23.49
CA GLY A 474 -36.41 -7.66 -22.80
C GLY A 474 -36.09 -7.43 -21.33
N ILE A 475 -37.08 -6.91 -20.60
CA ILE A 475 -37.02 -6.66 -19.16
C ILE A 475 -37.89 -7.69 -18.44
N GLU A 476 -37.29 -8.41 -17.50
CA GLU A 476 -37.98 -9.33 -16.60
C GLU A 476 -37.92 -8.78 -15.17
N VAL A 477 -39.05 -8.78 -14.47
CA VAL A 477 -39.13 -8.37 -13.07
C VAL A 477 -39.49 -9.58 -12.22
N VAL A 478 -38.54 -9.99 -11.38
CA VAL A 478 -38.73 -11.07 -10.40
C VAL A 478 -38.91 -10.45 -9.03
N GLY A 479 -40.02 -10.76 -8.37
CA GLY A 479 -40.35 -10.20 -7.06
C GLY A 479 -40.91 -11.27 -6.13
N THR A 480 -40.79 -11.01 -4.82
CA THR A 480 -41.45 -11.81 -3.80
C THR A 480 -42.96 -11.51 -3.81
N ARG A 481 -43.73 -12.19 -4.68
CA ARG A 481 -45.17 -12.30 -4.43
C ARG A 481 -45.38 -13.34 -3.34
N SER A 482 -45.88 -12.90 -2.18
CA SER A 482 -46.85 -13.74 -1.47
C SER A 482 -47.99 -14.02 -2.45
N PRO A 483 -48.47 -15.27 -2.61
CA PRO A 483 -49.56 -15.56 -3.52
C PRO A 483 -50.87 -15.03 -2.91
N SER A 484 -51.12 -13.74 -3.03
CA SER A 484 -52.45 -13.16 -2.92
C SER A 484 -52.68 -12.28 -4.13
N LYS A 485 -53.45 -12.85 -5.06
CA LYS A 485 -54.18 -12.25 -6.16
C LYS A 485 -54.29 -10.72 -6.06
N HIS A 486 -53.79 -10.01 -7.07
CA HIS A 486 -54.60 -9.02 -7.77
C HIS A 486 -54.10 -8.91 -9.22
N ARG A 487 -55.09 -8.91 -10.12
CA ARG A 487 -55.01 -8.89 -11.57
C ARG A 487 -54.41 -7.58 -12.07
#